data_AF-A0A9X8R882-F1
#
_entry.id   AF-A0A9X8R882-F1
#
_cell.length_a   1.000
_cell.length_b   1.000
_cell.length_c   1.000
_cell.angle_alpha   90.00
_cell.angle_beta   90.00
_cell.angle_gamma   90.00
#
_symmetry.space_group_name_H-M   'P 1'
#
loop_
_entity.id
_entity.type
_entity.pdbx_description
1 polymer ?
#
loop_
_entity_poly.entity_id
_entity_poly.type
_entity_poly.pdbx_seq_one_letter_code
_entity_poly.pdbx_strand_id
1 'polypeptide(L)' 'MDVKPNVPNVIAGEVEISLDIRHHEEEVLESFCKEILSTFEPLAKAGEMKLEVSRWMDVKPVAMDREMNRLVRLAAVRSK' A
#
# COMPACT_ATOMS: atom_id res chain seq x y z
N MET A 1 -7.41 10.82 -3.49
CA MET A 1 -8.79 10.31 -3.64
C MET A 1 -9.52 11.28 -4.53
N ASP A 2 -10.18 10.76 -5.55
CA ASP A 2 -11.02 11.49 -6.48
C ASP A 2 -12.44 10.90 -6.40
N VAL A 3 -13.46 11.73 -6.47
CA VAL A 3 -14.88 11.35 -6.28
C VAL A 3 -15.69 12.03 -7.37
N LYS A 4 -16.58 11.30 -8.04
CA LYS A 4 -17.34 11.84 -9.17
C LYS A 4 -18.82 11.40 -9.15
N PRO A 5 -19.78 12.33 -9.26
CA PRO A 5 -19.62 13.77 -9.09
C PRO A 5 -19.39 14.11 -7.60
N ASN A 6 -18.44 15.00 -7.31
CA ASN A 6 -18.18 15.48 -5.94
C ASN A 6 -19.00 16.74 -5.62
N VAL A 7 -20.33 16.61 -5.59
CA VAL A 7 -21.24 17.71 -5.25
C VAL A 7 -22.18 17.31 -4.10
N PRO A 8 -22.50 18.21 -3.15
CA PRO A 8 -23.11 17.84 -1.86
C PRO A 8 -24.46 17.12 -1.95
N ASN A 9 -25.21 17.35 -3.03
CA ASN A 9 -26.58 16.87 -3.21
C ASN A 9 -26.71 15.80 -4.30
N VAL A 10 -25.61 15.24 -4.78
CA VAL A 10 -25.61 14.14 -5.75
C VAL A 10 -24.77 13.01 -5.19
N ILE A 11 -25.33 11.80 -5.21
CA ILE A 11 -24.62 10.60 -4.82
C ILE A 11 -23.48 10.37 -5.82
N ALA A 12 -22.27 10.14 -5.32
CA ALA A 12 -21.12 9.82 -6.16
C ALA A 12 -21.35 8.49 -6.89
N GLY A 13 -21.17 8.49 -8.21
CA GLY A 13 -21.22 7.29 -9.03
C GLY A 13 -19.87 6.57 -9.15
N GLU A 14 -18.77 7.26 -8.84
CA GLU A 14 -17.41 6.75 -8.95
C GLU A 14 -16.52 7.34 -7.85
N VAL A 15 -15.61 6.51 -7.33
CA VAL A 15 -14.56 6.91 -6.39
C VAL A 15 -13.26 6.23 -6.81
N GLU A 16 -12.20 7.02 -6.94
CA GLU A 16 -10.85 6.54 -7.22
C GLU A 16 -9.93 6.84 -6.02
N ILE A 17 -9.23 5.81 -5.55
CA ILE A 17 -8.26 5.92 -4.46
C ILE A 17 -6.93 5.28 -4.87
N SER A 18 -5.84 5.85 -4.37
CA SER A 18 -4.50 5.27 -4.46
C SER A 18 -4.13 4.61 -3.15
N LEU A 19 -3.52 3.42 -3.21
CA LEU A 19 -2.97 2.73 -2.04
C LEU A 19 -1.43 2.67 -2.19
N ASP A 20 -0.72 3.12 -1.16
CA ASP A 20 0.73 2.96 -1.03
C ASP A 20 0.99 2.00 0.13
N ILE A 21 1.56 0.84 -0.18
CA ILE A 21 1.79 -0.25 0.77
C ILE A 21 3.29 -0.55 0.78
N ARG A 22 3.90 -0.55 1.97
CA ARG A 22 5.33 -0.80 2.15
C ARG A 22 5.56 -1.72 3.33
N HIS A 23 6.43 -2.70 3.13
CA HIS A 23 6.95 -3.54 4.19
C HIS A 23 8.41 -3.91 3.86
N HIS A 24 9.23 -4.15 4.88
CA HIS A 24 10.65 -4.49 4.69
C HIS A 24 10.87 -5.97 4.38
N GLU A 25 9.92 -6.82 4.76
CA GLU A 25 9.86 -8.23 4.40
C GLU A 25 8.92 -8.41 3.21
N GLU A 26 9.43 -9.04 2.14
CA GLU A 26 8.71 -9.24 0.87
C GLU A 26 7.47 -10.13 1.05
N GLU A 27 7.60 -11.23 1.80
CA GLU A 27 6.51 -12.18 2.03
C GLU A 27 5.31 -11.52 2.73
N VAL A 28 5.58 -10.67 3.71
CA VAL A 28 4.54 -9.91 4.42
C VAL A 28 3.89 -8.88 3.49
N LEU A 29 4.68 -8.17 2.67
CA LEU A 29 4.16 -7.23 1.68
C LEU A 29 3.20 -7.92 0.70
N GLU A 30 3.63 -9.06 0.15
CA GLU A 30 2.82 -9.83 -0.79
C GLU A 30 1.54 -10.39 -0.16
N SER A 31 1.64 -10.94 1.05
CA SER A 31 0.48 -11.47 1.77
C SER A 31 -0.54 -10.38 2.05
N PHE A 32 -0.09 -9.22 2.53
CA PHE A 32 -0.97 -8.09 2.82
C PHE A 32 -1.64 -7.54 1.56
N CYS A 33 -0.89 -7.39 0.46
CA CYS A 33 -1.45 -6.98 -0.83
C CYS A 33 -2.52 -7.96 -1.33
N LYS A 34 -2.33 -9.27 -1.16
CA LYS A 34 -3.34 -10.27 -1.55
C LYS A 34 -4.59 -10.18 -0.67
N GLU A 35 -4.42 -10.03 0.64
CA GLU A 35 -5.51 -9.96 1.62
C GLU A 35 -6.38 -8.71 1.45
N ILE A 36 -5.76 -7.54 1.25
CA ILE A 36 -6.52 -6.30 1.10
C ILE A 36 -7.32 -6.29 -0.20
N LEU A 37 -6.75 -6.81 -1.30
CA LEU A 37 -7.43 -6.88 -2.58
C LEU A 37 -8.57 -7.91 -2.57
N SER A 38 -8.38 -9.06 -1.92
CA SER A 38 -9.44 -10.06 -1.76
C SER A 38 -10.58 -9.56 -0.85
N THR A 39 -10.30 -8.60 0.03
CA THR A 39 -11.32 -7.94 0.86
C THR A 39 -12.19 -6.96 0.07
N PHE A 40 -11.66 -6.33 -0.99
CA PHE A 40 -12.44 -5.37 -1.77
C PHE A 40 -13.50 -6.00 -2.68
N GLU A 41 -13.22 -7.18 -3.25
CA GLU A 41 -14.16 -7.89 -4.11
C GLU A 41 -15.55 -8.14 -3.47
N PRO A 42 -15.65 -8.72 -2.25
CA PRO A 42 -16.95 -8.95 -1.62
C PRO A 42 -17.64 -7.64 -1.24
N LEU A 43 -16.90 -6.59 -0.86
CA LEU A 43 -17.46 -5.28 -0.55
C LEU A 43 -18.08 -4.62 -1.79
N ALA A 44 -17.37 -4.66 -2.92
CA ALA A 44 -17.88 -4.15 -4.19
C ALA A 44 -19.11 -4.92 -4.64
N LYS A 45 -19.09 -6.26 -4.52
CA LYS A 45 -20.23 -7.11 -4.84
C LYS A 45 -21.45 -6.82 -3.95
N ALA A 46 -21.24 -6.64 -2.64
CA ALA A 46 -22.31 -6.32 -1.69
C ALA A 46 -22.93 -4.94 -1.95
N GLY A 47 -22.14 -3.98 -2.44
CA GLY A 47 -22.59 -2.65 -2.82
C GLY A 47 -23.11 -2.54 -4.26
N GLU A 48 -23.16 -3.64 -5.03
CA GLU A 48 -23.48 -3.64 -6.47
C GLU A 48 -22.58 -2.67 -7.28
N MET A 49 -21.33 -2.52 -6.84
CA MET A 49 -20.33 -1.64 -7.44
C MET A 49 -19.39 -2.41 -8.36
N LYS A 50 -18.92 -1.73 -9.41
CA LYS A 50 -17.78 -2.20 -10.22
C LYS A 50 -16.48 -1.82 -9.52
N LEU A 51 -15.58 -2.77 -9.35
CA LEU A 51 -14.23 -2.55 -8.82
C LEU A 51 -13.19 -2.68 -9.94
N GLU A 52 -12.31 -1.71 -10.06
CA GLU A 52 -11.12 -1.77 -10.92
C GLU A 52 -9.88 -1.50 -10.07
N VAL A 53 -8.85 -2.35 -10.22
CA VAL A 53 -7.59 -2.23 -9.48
C VAL A 53 -6.44 -2.21 -10.48
N SER A 54 -5.57 -1.21 -10.35
CA SER A 54 -4.36 -1.07 -11.15
C SER A 54 -3.12 -1.00 -10.25
N ARG A 55 -2.24 -2.01 -10.35
CA ARG A 55 -0.94 -2.02 -9.67
C ARG A 55 0.10 -1.38 -10.58
N TRP A 56 0.31 -0.08 -10.41
CA TRP A 56 1.24 0.70 -11.22
C TRP A 56 2.68 0.72 -10.67
N MET A 57 2.90 0.26 -9.42
CA MET A 57 4.21 0.14 -8.80
C MET A 57 4.36 -1.24 -8.13
N ASP A 58 5.44 -1.94 -8.45
CA ASP A 58 5.78 -3.24 -7.88
C ASP A 58 7.30 -3.33 -7.67
N VAL A 59 7.76 -3.01 -6.46
CA VAL A 59 9.18 -2.96 -6.11
C VAL A 59 9.42 -3.84 -4.88
N LYS A 60 10.39 -4.75 -4.98
CA LYS A 60 10.81 -5.60 -3.87
C LYS A 60 11.50 -4.78 -2.77
N PRO A 61 11.31 -5.11 -1.49
CA PRO A 61 12.07 -4.50 -0.41
C PRO A 61 13.57 -4.73 -0.59
N VAL A 62 14.38 -3.71 -0.31
CA VAL A 62 15.85 -3.81 -0.44
C VAL A 62 16.48 -3.65 0.94
N ALA A 63 17.20 -4.67 1.38
CA ALA A 63 17.97 -4.62 2.61
C ALA A 63 19.31 -3.90 2.38
N MET A 64 19.65 -2.99 3.30
CA MET A 64 21.00 -2.43 3.36
C MET A 64 22.01 -3.49 3.80
N ASP A 65 23.26 -3.33 3.37
CA ASP A 65 24.35 -4.22 3.76
C ASP A 65 24.47 -4.34 5.30
N ARG A 66 24.66 -5.57 5.77
CA ARG A 66 24.64 -5.87 7.22
C ARG A 66 25.84 -5.29 7.94
N GLU A 67 27.01 -5.33 7.31
CA GLU A 67 28.25 -4.87 7.92
C GLU A 67 28.30 -3.34 7.93
N MET A 68 27.87 -2.69 6.85
CA MET A 68 27.74 -1.24 6.81
C MET A 68 26.78 -0.74 7.91
N ASN A 69 25.63 -1.39 8.07
CA ASN A 69 24.69 -1.08 9.14
C ASN A 69 25.30 -1.27 10.54
N ARG A 70 26.13 -2.31 10.74
CA ARG A 70 26.84 -2.56 12.00
C ARG A 70 27.84 -1.44 12.31
N LEU A 71 28.63 -1.04 11.32
CA LEU A 71 29.64 0.01 11.45
C LEU A 71 29.00 1.38 11.73
N VAL A 72 27.93 1.74 11.02
CA VAL A 72 27.18 2.98 11.24
C VAL A 72 26.62 3.03 12.67
N ARG A 73 26.02 1.92 13.15
CA ARG A 73 25.52 1.84 14.54
C ARG A 73 26.65 2.02 15.56
N LEU A 74 27.81 1.39 15.35
CA LEU A 74 28.95 1.52 16.26
C LEU A 74 29.48 2.96 16.32
N ALA A 75 29.61 3.63 15.17
CA ALA A 75 30.08 5.01 15.09
C ALA A 75 29.13 5.98 15.81
N ALA A 76 27.81 5.79 15.66
CA ALA A 76 26.80 6.62 16.31
C ALA A 76 26.84 6.50 17.84
N VAL A 77 27.08 5.30 18.39
CA VAL A 77 27.14 5.08 19.84
C VAL A 77 28.45 5.61 20.44
N ARG A 78 29.56 5.54 19.72
CA ARG A 78 30.87 6.07 20.16
C ARG A 78 31.00 7.60 20.13
N SER A 79 30.04 8.28 19.48
CA SER A 79 30.03 9.74 19.36
C SER A 79 29.23 10.44 20.48
N LYS A 80 28.87 9.69 21.54
CA LYS A 80 28.32 10.20 22.81
C LYS A 80 29.34 9.98 23.92
#